data_AF-A0A6M7V5M0-F1
#
_entry.id   AF-A0A6M7V5M0-F1
#
_cell.length_a   1.000
_cell.length_b   1.000
_cell.length_c   1.000
_cell.angle_alpha   90.00
_cell.angle_beta   90.00
_cell.angle_gamma   90.00
#
_symmetry.space_group_name_H-M   'P 1'
#
loop_
_entity.id
_entity.type
_entity.pdbx_description
1 polymer ?
#
loop_
_entity_poly.entity_id
_entity_poly.type
_entity_poly.pdbx_seq_one_letter_code
_entity_poly.pdbx_strand_id
1 'polypeptide(L)' 'MLPEIAAGYVGERTVEAFLSRVGTEYPDPIVDEGTGKGRRRLWLKSHLDNRLGLNLGNDVDPPPRV' A
#
# COMPACT_ATOMS: atom_id res chain seq x y z
N MET A 1 6.60 4.55 -2.75
CA MET A 1 7.52 3.93 -1.78
C MET A 1 8.20 2.74 -2.44
N LEU A 2 9.48 2.51 -2.12
CA LEU A 2 10.23 1.33 -2.55
C LEU A 2 9.76 0.06 -1.81
N PRO A 3 10.00 -1.15 -2.35
CA PRO A 3 9.57 -2.40 -1.74
C PRO A 3 10.13 -2.60 -0.32
N GLU A 4 11.37 -2.18 -0.05
CA GLU A 4 11.99 -2.24 1.28
C GLU A 4 11.23 -1.42 2.32
N ILE A 5 10.80 -0.22 1.92
CA ILE A 5 10.05 0.70 2.78
C ILE A 5 8.62 0.18 2.96
N ALA A 6 8.00 -0.31 1.89
CA ALA A 6 6.66 -0.86 1.92
C ALA A 6 6.56 -2.09 2.84
N ALA A 7 7.54 -3.01 2.78
CA ALA A 7 7.61 -4.18 3.65
C ALA A 7 7.64 -3.78 5.14
N GLY A 8 8.51 -2.84 5.50
CA GLY A 8 8.56 -2.31 6.88
C GLY A 8 7.26 -1.60 7.28
N TYR A 9 6.63 -0.87 6.35
CA TYR A 9 5.38 -0.16 6.60
C TYR A 9 4.23 -1.10 6.95
N VAL A 10 4.13 -2.26 6.29
CA VAL A 10 3.07 -3.25 6.54
C VAL A 10 3.41 -4.23 7.67
N GLY A 11 4.60 -4.11 8.28
CA GLY A 11 5.06 -4.98 9.38
C GLY A 11 5.69 -6.30 8.93
N GLU A 12 6.07 -6.44 7.65
CA GLU A 12 6.71 -7.65 7.14
C GLU A 12 8.19 -7.71 7.55
N ARG A 13 8.66 -8.92 7.88
CA ARG A 13 10.05 -9.14 8.34
C ARG A 13 11.09 -9.03 7.24
N THR A 14 10.71 -9.38 6.01
CA THR A 14 11.59 -9.34 4.84
C THR A 14 10.84 -8.80 3.63
N VAL A 15 11.59 -8.20 2.71
CA VAL A 15 11.05 -7.70 1.45
C VAL A 15 10.49 -8.84 0.59
N GLU A 16 11.13 -10.01 0.64
CA GLU A 16 10.68 -11.19 -0.09
C GLU A 16 9.32 -11.70 0.40
N ALA A 17 9.08 -11.70 1.72
CA ALA A 17 7.79 -12.08 2.29
C ALA A 17 6.68 -11.11 1.85
N PHE A 18 6.98 -9.80 1.88
CA PHE A 18 6.10 -8.77 1.33
C PHE A 18 5.80 -9.02 -0.16
N LEU A 19 6.84 -9.20 -0.99
CA LEU A 19 6.68 -9.41 -2.44
C LEU A 19 5.93 -10.71 -2.77
N SER A 20 6.05 -11.74 -1.94
CA SER A 20 5.30 -12.99 -2.11
C SER A 20 3.80 -12.83 -1.83
N ARG A 21 3.41 -11.80 -1.08
CA ARG A 21 2.03 -11.49 -0.70
C ARG A 21 1.40 -10.38 -1.54
N VAL A 22 2.21 -9.67 -2.32
CA VAL A 22 1.75 -8.71 -3.32
C VAL A 22 0.94 -9.44 -4.39
N GLY A 23 -0.24 -8.91 -4.72
CA GLY A 23 -1.20 -9.52 -5.66
C GLY A 23 -2.26 -10.38 -4.97
N THR A 24 -2.05 -10.78 -3.71
CA THR A 24 -3.03 -11.52 -2.88
C THR A 24 -3.47 -10.70 -1.67
N GLU A 25 -2.55 -10.43 -0.75
CA GLU A 25 -2.82 -9.67 0.47
C GLU A 25 -2.55 -8.18 0.28
N TYR A 26 -1.49 -7.83 -0.48
CA TYR A 26 -1.11 -6.44 -0.75
C TYR A 26 -1.40 -6.03 -2.21
N PRO A 27 -1.66 -4.74 -2.48
CA PRO A 27 -1.92 -4.26 -3.84
C PRO A 27 -0.68 -4.38 -4.73
N ASP A 28 -0.91 -4.49 -6.04
CA ASP A 28 0.16 -4.45 -7.04
C ASP A 28 0.93 -3.13 -7.00
N PRO A 29 2.25 -3.16 -7.28
CA PRO A 29 3.03 -1.94 -7.41
C PRO A 29 2.56 -1.15 -8.61
N ILE A 30 2.50 0.16 -8.44
CA ILE A 30 2.38 1.07 -9.56
C ILE A 30 3.72 1.02 -10.31
N VAL A 31 3.64 0.73 -11.61
CA VAL A 31 4.79 0.83 -12.50
C VAL A 31 4.95 2.29 -12.85
N ASP A 32 5.95 2.92 -12.28
CA ASP A 32 6.32 4.27 -12.68
C ASP A 32 7.23 4.17 -13.91
N GLU A 33 6.70 4.65 -15.05
CA GLU A 33 7.39 4.69 -16.34
C GLU A 33 8.22 5.98 -16.55
N GLY A 34 8.23 6.93 -15.59
CA GLY A 34 8.89 8.24 -15.74
C GLY A 34 10.05 8.45 -14.75
N THR A 35 11.32 8.33 -15.13
CA THR A 35 12.03 9.37 -15.87
C THR A 35 13.40 8.78 -16.27
N GLY A 36 13.52 8.28 -17.50
CA GLY A 36 14.80 7.99 -18.16
C GLY A 36 15.74 6.92 -17.57
N LYS A 37 15.42 6.27 -16.42
CA LYS A 37 16.30 5.27 -15.77
C LYS A 37 15.64 3.91 -15.46
N GLY A 38 14.58 3.56 -16.18
CA GLY A 38 13.98 2.21 -16.17
C GLY A 38 12.71 2.07 -15.33
N ARG A 39 11.99 0.97 -15.56
CA ARG A 39 10.71 0.62 -14.92
C ARG A 39 10.90 0.40 -13.43
N ARG A 40 10.30 1.24 -12.58
CA ARG A 40 10.38 1.10 -11.11
C ARG A 40 9.02 0.68 -10.55
N ARG A 41 9.05 -0.31 -9.66
CA ARG A 41 7.88 -0.77 -8.89
C ARG A 41 7.74 0.12 -7.65
N LEU A 42 6.63 0.83 -7.52
CA LEU A 42 6.36 1.73 -6.40
C LEU A 42 5.02 1.44 -5.75
N TRP A 43 4.99 1.40 -4.41
CA TRP A 43 3.75 1.33 -3.64
C TRP A 43 3.38 2.71 -3.12
N LEU A 44 2.15 3.14 -3.34
CA LEU A 44 1.61 4.33 -2.71
C LEU A 44 1.19 4.02 -1.28
N LYS A 45 1.52 4.92 -0.36
CA LYS A 45 1.11 4.83 1.04
C LYS A 45 -0.41 4.67 1.14
N SER A 46 -1.17 5.48 0.40
CA SER A 46 -2.64 5.42 0.39
C SER A 46 -3.19 4.07 -0.09
N HIS A 47 -2.53 3.36 -1.01
CA HIS A 47 -2.98 2.03 -1.44
C HIS A 47 -2.77 0.98 -0.35
N LEU A 48 -1.63 1.03 0.33
CA LEU A 48 -1.35 0.17 1.46
C LEU A 48 -2.27 0.48 2.64
N ASP A 49 -2.51 1.76 2.94
CA ASP A 49 -3.44 2.18 4.00
C ASP A 49 -4.87 1.67 3.74
N ASN A 50 -5.37 1.82 2.51
CA ASN A 50 -6.68 1.28 2.15
C ASN A 50 -6.73 -0.24 2.30
N ARG A 51 -5.67 -0.96 1.90
CA ARG A 51 -5.65 -2.42 1.98
C ARG A 51 -5.54 -2.92 3.42
N LEU A 52 -4.79 -2.21 4.26
CA LEU A 52 -4.64 -2.52 5.69
C LEU A 52 -5.82 -2.03 6.54
N GLY A 53 -6.81 -1.34 5.95
CA GLY A 53 -7.88 -0.68 6.70
C GLY A 53 -7.37 0.47 7.59
N LEU A 54 -6.13 0.92 7.39
CA LEU A 54 -5.53 2.08 8.05
C LEU A 54 -5.97 3.40 7.42
N ASN A 55 -6.70 3.34 6.29
CA ASN A 55 -7.50 4.47 5.83
C ASN A 55 -8.65 4.66 6.83
N LEU A 56 -8.31 5.21 8.00
CA LEU A 56 -9.17 5.81 9.02
C LEU A 56 -9.86 7.04 8.40
N GLY A 57 -10.52 6.83 7.28
CA GLY A 57 -11.39 7.80 6.65
C GLY A 57 -12.68 7.80 7.44
N ASN A 58 -12.74 8.70 8.42
CA ASN A 58 -13.99 9.27 8.88
C ASN A 58 -15.05 8.22 9.32
N ASP A 59 -15.07 7.90 10.61
CA ASP A 59 -16.34 7.68 11.33
C ASP A 59 -17.19 8.96 11.22
N VAL A 60 -17.67 9.30 10.02
CA VAL A 60 -18.86 10.10 9.84
C VAL A 60 -20.03 9.14 9.94
N ASP A 61 -20.33 8.71 11.16
CA ASP A 61 -21.72 8.48 11.54
C ASP A 61 -22.28 9.83 12.01
N PRO A 62 -22.91 10.67 11.15
CA PRO A 62 -23.87 11.60 11.70
C PRO A 62 -25.00 10.76 12.29
N PRO A 63 -25.44 11.05 13.52
CA PRO A 63 -26.40 10.20 14.22
C PRO A 63 -27.66 10.03 13.38
N PRO A 64 -28.34 8.87 13.44
CA PRO A 64 -29.66 8.74 12.86
C PRO A 64 -30.58 9.79 13.50
N ARG A 65 -30.93 10.84 12.75
CA ARG A 65 -32.04 11.74 13.08
C ARG A 65 -33.28 11.18 12.41
N VAL A 66 -34.05 10.39 13.16
CA VAL A 66 -35.48 10.17 12.93
C VAL A 66 -36.14 9.70 14.22
#